data_AF-A0A7Y5SI64-F1
#
_entry.id   AF-A0A7Y5SI64-F1
#
_cell.length_a   1.000
_cell.length_b   1.000
_cell.length_c   1.000
_cell.angle_alpha   90.00
_cell.angle_beta   90.00
_cell.angle_gamma   90.00
#
_symmetry.space_group_name_H-M   'P 1'
#
loop_
_entity.id
_entity.type
_entity.pdbx_description
1 polymer ?
#
loop_
_entity_poly.entity_id
_entity_poly.type
_entity_poly.pdbx_seq_one_letter_code
_entity_poly.pdbx_strand_id
1 'polypeptide(L)' 'MIILDTDHFNVLQIGTLDLKIASIALEHGATLLSANTRDFDQVPGLRVENWLHSAR' A
#
# COMPACT_ATOMS: atom_id res chain seq x y z
N MET A 1 6.90 -12.64 -17.19
CA MET A 1 5.58 -13.26 -17.45
C MET A 1 5.19 -14.05 -16.21
N ILE A 2 4.43 -13.44 -15.31
CA ILE A 2 3.61 -14.15 -14.33
C ILE A 2 2.21 -13.58 -14.59
N ILE A 3 1.43 -14.35 -15.33
CA ILE A 3 0.00 -14.14 -15.55
C ILE A 3 -0.69 -14.67 -14.30
N LEU A 4 -1.55 -13.88 -13.64
CA LEU A 4 -2.76 -14.31 -12.96
C LEU A 4 -3.66 -13.06 -12.87
N ASP A 5 -4.55 -12.89 -13.83
CA ASP A 5 -5.96 -13.24 -13.68
C ASP A 5 -6.71 -12.10 -12.97
N THR A 6 -7.18 -11.18 -13.80
CA THR A 6 -8.29 -10.29 -13.46
C THR A 6 -9.50 -11.19 -13.33
N ASP A 7 -9.94 -11.50 -12.11
CA ASP A 7 -11.37 -11.58 -11.77
C ASP A 7 -11.62 -12.07 -10.32
N HIS A 8 -12.49 -11.33 -9.63
CA HIS A 8 -13.27 -11.74 -8.47
C HIS A 8 -12.55 -12.18 -7.18
N PHE A 9 -12.11 -11.25 -6.32
CA PHE A 9 -12.28 -11.45 -4.86
C PHE A 9 -12.38 -10.09 -4.14
N ASN A 10 -13.62 -9.61 -4.05
CA ASN A 10 -14.03 -8.43 -3.31
C ASN A 10 -14.12 -8.76 -1.81
N VAL A 11 -12.99 -8.71 -1.11
CA VAL A 11 -12.97 -8.55 0.35
C VAL A 11 -11.71 -7.76 0.69
N LEU A 12 -11.92 -6.48 0.98
CA LEU A 12 -10.90 -5.44 1.21
C LEU A 12 -10.33 -4.87 -0.10
N GLN A 13 -10.84 -3.72 -0.54
CA GLN A 13 -10.25 -2.91 -1.63
C GLN A 13 -8.93 -2.26 -1.19
N ILE A 14 -8.02 -3.02 -0.61
CA ILE A 14 -6.60 -2.71 -0.67
C ILE A 14 -6.13 -3.69 -1.74
N GLY A 15 -5.64 -3.20 -2.88
CA GLY A 15 -5.20 -4.10 -3.94
C GLY A 15 -4.27 -5.14 -3.33
N THR A 16 -4.39 -6.42 -3.70
CA THR A 16 -3.53 -7.49 -3.13
C THR A 16 -2.05 -7.16 -3.27
N LEU A 17 -1.70 -6.26 -4.21
CA LEU A 17 -0.39 -5.67 -4.38
C LEU A 17 -0.06 -4.60 -3.31
N ASP A 18 -0.98 -3.72 -2.99
CA ASP A 18 -0.82 -2.66 -1.98
C ASP A 18 -0.59 -3.28 -0.59
N LEU A 19 -1.27 -4.39 -0.25
CA LEU A 19 -0.99 -5.15 0.97
C LEU A 19 0.43 -5.73 1.00
N LYS A 20 0.96 -6.19 -0.14
CA LYS A 20 2.35 -6.68 -0.20
C LYS A 20 3.35 -5.56 0.03
N ILE A 21 3.10 -4.38 -0.56
CA ILE A 21 3.93 -3.18 -0.37
C ILE A 21 3.89 -2.75 1.10
N ALA A 22 2.69 -2.72 1.70
CA ALA A 22 2.49 -2.41 3.11
C ALA A 22 3.25 -3.39 4.02
N SER A 23 3.16 -4.70 3.76
CA SER A 23 3.87 -5.72 4.54
C SER A 23 5.40 -5.57 4.47
N ILE A 24 5.95 -5.25 3.30
CA ILE A 24 7.40 -5.00 3.15
C ILE A 24 7.80 -3.76 3.96
N ALA A 25 7.05 -2.65 3.82
CA ALA A 25 7.34 -1.43 4.57
C ALA A 25 7.23 -1.64 6.08
N LEU A 26 6.24 -2.42 6.54
CA LEU A 26 6.04 -2.75 7.94
C LEU A 26 7.19 -3.61 8.50
N GLU A 27 7.58 -4.67 7.79
CA GLU A 27 8.68 -5.57 8.20
C GLU A 27 10.01 -4.81 8.34
N HIS A 28 10.26 -3.86 7.44
CA HIS A 28 11.47 -3.04 7.47
C HIS A 28 11.35 -1.78 8.35
N GLY A 29 10.20 -1.52 8.96
CA GLY A 29 9.95 -0.28 9.72
C GLY A 29 10.10 1.00 8.88
N ALA A 30 9.91 0.90 7.57
CA ALA A 30 10.11 1.97 6.60
C ALA A 30 8.85 2.84 6.45
N THR A 31 9.05 4.10 6.05
CA THR A 31 7.95 5.00 5.68
C THR A 31 7.57 4.78 4.22
N LEU A 32 6.32 4.41 3.95
CA LEU A 32 5.77 4.24 2.62
C LEU A 32 5.35 5.59 2.03
N LEU A 33 5.97 6.01 0.94
CA LEU A 33 5.59 7.21 0.20
C LEU A 33 4.55 6.85 -0.87
N SER A 34 3.36 7.44 -0.79
CA SER A 34 2.27 7.20 -1.76
C SER A 34 1.48 8.48 -2.07
N ALA A 35 1.05 8.65 -3.32
CA ALA A 35 0.10 9.70 -3.69
C ALA A 35 -1.32 9.41 -3.19
N ASN A 36 -1.64 8.13 -2.99
CA ASN A 36 -2.94 7.65 -2.56
C ASN A 36 -2.79 6.95 -1.21
N THR A 37 -2.79 7.73 -0.13
CA THR A 37 -2.55 7.22 1.23
C THR A 37 -3.77 6.53 1.85
N ARG A 38 -4.97 6.82 1.33
CA ARG A 38 -6.26 6.37 1.87
C ARG A 38 -6.38 4.84 1.99
N ASP A 39 -5.80 4.10 1.05
CA ASP A 39 -5.87 2.64 1.06
C ASP A 39 -4.86 2.02 2.05
N PHE A 40 -3.76 2.72 2.32
CA PHE A 40 -2.71 2.29 3.24
C PHE A 40 -2.98 2.69 4.71
N ASP A 41 -3.80 3.72 4.95
CA ASP A 41 -4.24 4.13 6.29
C ASP A 41 -5.05 3.04 7.02
N GLN A 42 -5.56 2.06 6.28
CA GLN A 42 -6.26 0.90 6.83
C GLN A 42 -5.31 -0.14 7.45
N VAL A 43 -3.98 -0.01 7.25
CA VAL A 43 -2.97 -0.94 7.76
C VAL A 43 -2.42 -0.44 9.11
N PRO A 44 -2.72 -1.12 10.23
CA PRO A 44 -2.24 -0.69 11.54
C PRO A 44 -0.70 -0.75 11.63
N GLY A 45 -0.09 0.34 12.12
CA GLY A 45 1.36 0.41 12.35
C GLY A 45 2.20 0.78 11.12
N LEU A 46 1.59 0.89 9.94
CA LEU A 46 2.27 1.35 8.73
C LEU A 46 2.45 2.88 8.79
N ARG A 47 3.68 3.35 8.53
CA ARG A 47 3.96 4.78 8.36
C ARG A 47 3.79 5.14 6.90
N VAL A 48 2.86 6.03 6.59
CA VAL A 48 2.56 6.45 5.22
C VAL A 48 2.68 7.96 5.13
N GLU A 49 3.37 8.45 4.09
CA GLU A 49 3.53 9.87 3.84
C GLU A 49 3.14 10.22 2.40
N ASN A 50 2.49 11.37 2.23
CA ASN A 50 2.15 11.89 0.92
C ASN A 50 3.30 12.71 0.34
N TRP A 51 4.02 12.12 -0.60
CA TRP A 51 5.13 12.74 -1.31
C TRP A 51 4.76 14.00 -2.12
N LEU A 52 3.50 14.20 -2.51
CA LEU A 52 3.06 15.43 -3.19
C LEU A 52 3.12 16.67 -2.29
N HIS A 53 3.13 16.47 -0.97
CA HIS A 53 3.23 17.57 0.01
C HIS A 53 4.64 17.72 0.60
N SER A 54 5.55 16.77 0.33
CA SER A 54 6.90 16.76 0.91
C SER A 54 7.92 17.63 0.15
N ALA A 55 7.58 18.16 -1.03
CA ALA A 55 8.50 18.92 -1.88
C ALA A 55 8.48 20.45 -1.61
N ARG A 56 8.38 20.87 -0.34
CA ARG A 56 8.52 22.29 0.05
C ARG A 56 9.87 22.58 0.68
#